data_AF-A0A9Q0BNF7-F1
#
_entry.id   AF-A0A9Q0BNF7-F1
#
_cell.length_a   1.000
_cell.length_b   1.000
_cell.length_c   1.000
_cell.angle_alpha   90.00
_cell.angle_beta   90.00
_cell.angle_gamma   90.00
#
_symmetry.space_group_name_H-M   'P 1'
#
loop_
_entity.id
_entity.type
_entity.pdbx_description
1 polymer ?
#
loop_
_entity_poly.entity_id
_entity_poly.type
_entity_poly.pdbx_seq_one_letter_code
_entity_poly.pdbx_strand_id
1 'polypeptide(L)'
;MTSIAGGHGEPNPNSSWLSARGFWLAYLLGLLSVHLIFLSVPFVSIPWAWTATNLLHNAAHLYFLHVIKGAPWLSTENDPSRRWTHWEQIDDGVQMTTTRKFLTAVPIVL
;
A
#
# COMPACT_ATOMS: atom_id res chain seq x y z
N MET A 1 9.13 -8.90 16.89
CA MET A 1 8.76 -10.31 16.60
C MET A 1 8.56 -10.38 15.10
N THR A 2 9.52 -10.94 14.38
CA THR A 2 9.43 -11.14 12.92
C THR A 2 8.31 -12.15 12.64
N SER A 3 7.33 -11.80 11.81
CA SER A 3 6.33 -12.77 11.31
C SER A 3 7.00 -13.56 10.18
N ILE A 4 7.16 -14.87 10.42
CA ILE A 4 7.93 -15.76 9.55
C ILE A 4 6.95 -16.57 8.71
N ALA A 5 7.07 -16.48 7.39
CA ALA A 5 6.34 -17.33 6.47
C ALA A 5 7.01 -18.68 6.32
N GLY A 6 6.33 -19.73 6.78
CA GLY A 6 6.80 -21.11 6.67
C GLY A 6 8.00 -21.42 7.58
N GLY A 7 8.24 -22.71 7.81
CA GLY A 7 9.29 -23.22 8.71
C GLY A 7 10.74 -22.89 8.32
N HIS A 8 10.97 -22.02 7.32
CA HIS A 8 12.28 -21.73 6.72
C HIS A 8 12.78 -20.29 6.90
N GLY A 9 12.08 -19.41 7.64
CA GLY A 9 12.61 -18.07 7.90
C GLY A 9 12.25 -17.00 6.86
N GLU A 10 11.30 -17.27 5.95
CA GLU A 10 11.00 -16.33 4.87
C GLU A 10 10.20 -15.10 5.35
N PRO A 11 10.47 -13.90 4.80
CA PRO A 11 9.75 -12.69 5.17
C PRO A 11 8.27 -12.76 4.75
N ASN A 12 7.38 -12.17 5.56
CA ASN A 12 5.94 -12.14 5.31
C ASN A 12 5.61 -11.72 3.86
N PRO A 13 5.11 -12.64 2.99
CA PRO A 13 4.85 -12.36 1.59
C PRO A 13 3.70 -11.36 1.40
N ASN A 14 2.87 -11.16 2.42
CA ASN A 14 1.82 -10.16 2.38
C ASN A 14 2.40 -8.74 2.29
N SER A 15 3.53 -8.44 2.93
CA SER A 15 4.10 -7.08 2.97
C SER A 15 5.46 -6.94 2.28
N SER A 16 6.20 -8.04 2.08
CA SER A 16 7.58 -8.00 1.56
C SER A 16 7.69 -7.40 0.15
N TRP A 17 6.68 -7.55 -0.71
CA TRP A 17 6.66 -6.97 -2.06
C TRP A 17 6.70 -5.44 -2.07
N LEU A 18 6.29 -4.76 -0.99
CA LEU A 18 6.37 -3.30 -0.86
C LEU A 18 7.83 -2.81 -0.78
N SER A 19 8.77 -3.69 -0.41
CA SER A 19 10.20 -3.42 -0.39
C SER A 19 10.90 -3.71 -1.72
N ALA A 20 10.18 -4.25 -2.72
CA ALA A 20 10.76 -4.61 -4.01
C ALA A 20 11.24 -3.35 -4.76
N ARG A 21 12.37 -3.49 -5.47
CA ARG A 21 13.01 -2.36 -6.21
C ARG A 21 12.07 -1.64 -7.18
N GLY A 22 11.12 -2.35 -7.77
CA GLY A 22 10.15 -1.81 -8.74
C GLY A 22 8.89 -1.19 -8.13
N PHE A 23 8.69 -1.31 -6.81
CA PHE A 23 7.42 -0.92 -6.18
C PHE A 23 7.11 0.57 -6.38
N TRP A 24 8.09 1.46 -6.14
CA TRP A 24 7.90 2.91 -6.24
C TRP A 24 7.51 3.33 -7.66
N LEU A 25 8.20 2.77 -8.65
CA LEU A 25 7.90 3.05 -10.05
C LEU A 25 6.50 2.55 -10.41
N ALA A 26 6.16 1.31 -10.05
CA ALA A 26 4.83 0.75 -10.32
C ALA A 26 3.72 1.58 -9.65
N TYR A 27 3.94 2.05 -8.41
CA TYR A 27 3.01 2.90 -7.68
C TYR A 27 2.76 4.22 -8.43
N LEU A 28 3.82 4.93 -8.81
CA LEU A 28 3.73 6.20 -9.52
C LEU A 28 3.09 6.04 -10.91
N LEU A 29 3.44 4.98 -11.64
CA LEU A 29 2.81 4.66 -12.92
C LEU A 29 1.32 4.33 -12.77
N GLY A 30 0.93 3.62 -11.71
CA GLY A 30 -0.47 3.35 -11.39
C GLY A 30 -1.25 4.64 -11.12
N LEU A 31 -0.69 5.53 -10.28
CA LEU A 31 -1.28 6.83 -9.98
C LEU A 31 -1.43 7.70 -11.23
N LEU A 32 -0.38 7.78 -12.06
CA LEU A 32 -0.42 8.49 -13.33
C LEU A 32 -1.47 7.90 -14.28
N SER A 33 -1.56 6.58 -14.37
CA SER A 33 -2.54 5.91 -15.23
C SER A 33 -3.98 6.26 -14.81
N VAL A 34 -4.28 6.24 -13.50
CA VAL A 34 -5.59 6.66 -12.97
C VAL A 34 -5.88 8.12 -13.30
N HIS A 35 -4.88 9.00 -13.16
CA HIS A 35 -5.04 10.41 -13.51
C HIS A 35 -5.32 10.63 -15.00
N LEU A 36 -4.60 9.94 -15.88
CA LEU A 36 -4.82 9.99 -17.33
C LEU A 36 -6.20 9.44 -17.71
N ILE A 37 -6.70 8.42 -17.01
CA ILE A 37 -8.08 7.93 -17.19
C ILE A 37 -9.08 9.05 -16.87
N PHE A 38 -8.93 9.76 -15.75
CA PHE A 38 -9.82 10.88 -15.44
C PHE A 38 -9.73 12.02 -16.46
N LEU A 39 -8.53 12.36 -16.94
CA LEU A 39 -8.35 13.36 -18.00
C LEU A 39 -8.94 12.93 -19.35
N SER A 40 -9.10 11.63 -19.59
CA SER A 40 -9.73 11.12 -20.81
C SER A 40 -11.26 11.30 -20.85
N VAL A 41 -11.89 11.61 -19.71
CA VAL A 41 -13.34 11.80 -19.61
C VAL A 41 -13.73 13.18 -20.14
N PRO A 42 -14.64 13.27 -21.13
CA PRO A 42 -15.13 14.56 -21.63
C PRO A 42 -15.74 15.42 -20.51
N PHE A 43 -15.55 16.74 -20.61
CA PHE A 43 -16.07 17.75 -19.67
C PHE A 43 -15.47 17.73 -18.26
N VAL A 44 -14.53 16.83 -17.95
CA VAL A 44 -13.73 16.90 -16.71
C VAL A 44 -12.60 17.91 -16.89
N SER A 45 -12.56 18.95 -16.05
CA SER A 45 -11.45 19.91 -16.05
C SER A 45 -10.24 19.35 -15.30
N ILE A 46 -9.05 19.91 -15.58
CA ILE A 46 -7.79 19.48 -14.95
C ILE A 46 -7.86 19.52 -13.41
N PRO A 47 -8.38 20.60 -12.75
CA PRO A 47 -8.55 20.60 -11.30
C PRO A 47 -9.46 19.49 -10.79
N TRP A 48 -10.57 19.20 -11.49
CA TRP A 48 -11.48 18.12 -11.10
C TRP A 48 -10.83 16.74 -11.23
N ALA A 49 -10.02 16.52 -12.27
CA ALA A 49 -9.25 15.28 -12.43
C ALA A 49 -8.28 15.07 -11.26
N TRP A 50 -7.55 16.11 -10.84
CA TRP A 50 -6.67 16.01 -9.67
C TRP A 50 -7.44 15.74 -8.37
N THR A 51 -8.55 16.43 -8.14
CA THR A 51 -9.42 16.17 -6.97
C THR A 51 -9.92 14.71 -6.96
N ALA A 52 -10.35 14.19 -8.11
CA ALA A 52 -10.80 12.80 -8.23
C ALA A 52 -9.65 11.80 -8.01
N THR A 53 -8.47 12.06 -8.58
CA THR A 53 -7.26 11.25 -8.33
C THR A 53 -6.91 11.23 -6.84
N ASN A 54 -6.89 12.40 -6.18
CA ASN A 54 -6.57 12.52 -4.77
C ASN A 54 -7.58 11.76 -3.88
N LEU A 55 -8.88 11.95 -4.13
CA LEU A 55 -9.94 11.31 -3.34
C LEU A 55 -9.90 9.78 -3.50
N LEU A 56 -9.79 9.30 -4.74
CA LEU A 56 -9.73 7.86 -5.02
C LEU A 56 -8.48 7.23 -4.42
N HIS A 57 -7.33 7.89 -4.58
CA HIS A 57 -6.07 7.45 -4.01
C HIS A 57 -6.15 7.37 -2.48
N ASN A 58 -6.59 8.43 -1.80
CA ASN A 58 -6.69 8.46 -0.35
C ASN A 58 -7.70 7.43 0.19
N ALA A 59 -8.83 7.23 -0.49
CA ALA A 59 -9.81 6.20 -0.12
C ALA A 59 -9.22 4.79 -0.25
N ALA A 60 -8.56 4.50 -1.37
CA ALA A 60 -7.88 3.22 -1.58
C ALA A 60 -6.73 3.02 -0.56
N HIS A 61 -5.92 4.05 -0.34
CA HIS A 61 -4.82 4.04 0.61
C HIS A 61 -5.31 3.72 2.03
N LEU A 62 -6.37 4.40 2.49
CA LEU A 62 -7.01 4.12 3.77
C LEU A 62 -7.53 2.69 3.85
N TYR A 63 -8.28 2.24 2.83
CA TYR A 63 -8.88 0.92 2.83
C TYR A 63 -7.83 -0.20 2.85
N PHE A 64 -6.90 -0.19 1.89
CA PHE A 64 -5.91 -1.26 1.76
C PHE A 64 -4.90 -1.28 2.92
N LEU A 65 -4.44 -0.11 3.38
CA LEU A 65 -3.39 -0.06 4.40
C LEU A 65 -3.94 -0.12 5.82
N HIS A 66 -5.10 0.48 6.09
CA HIS A 66 -5.59 0.67 7.46
C HIS A 66 -6.88 -0.08 7.79
N VAL A 67 -7.60 -0.62 6.80
CA VAL A 67 -8.84 -1.39 7.05
C VAL A 67 -8.61 -2.88 6.86
N ILE A 68 -7.97 -3.29 5.76
CA ILE A 68 -7.73 -4.71 5.49
C ILE A 68 -6.77 -5.29 6.52
N LYS A 69 -7.12 -6.47 7.05
CA LYS A 69 -6.36 -7.20 8.08
C LYS A 69 -6.07 -8.63 7.66
N GLY A 70 -5.06 -9.22 8.31
CA GLY A 70 -4.66 -10.60 8.13
C GLY A 70 -3.61 -10.79 7.04
N ALA A 71 -3.16 -12.03 6.89
CA ALA A 71 -2.18 -12.43 5.89
C ALA A 71 -2.63 -13.75 5.25
N PRO A 72 -3.15 -13.72 4.00
CA PRO A 72 -3.78 -14.88 3.36
C PRO A 72 -2.86 -16.09 3.21
N TRP A 73 -1.55 -15.84 3.17
CA TRP A 73 -0.51 -16.80 2.83
C TRP A 73 0.26 -17.32 4.06
N LEU A 74 -0.12 -16.90 5.26
CA LEU A 74 0.50 -17.29 6.53
C LEU A 74 -0.43 -18.22 7.30
N SER A 75 0.13 -19.21 8.00
CA SER A 75 -0.64 -20.13 8.84
C SER A 75 -1.36 -19.36 9.95
N THR A 76 -2.69 -19.38 9.94
CA THR A 76 -3.57 -18.58 10.81
C THR A 76 -3.55 -18.97 12.28
N GLU A 77 -3.03 -20.15 12.63
CA GLU A 77 -3.16 -20.72 13.98
C GLU A 77 -2.29 -20.01 15.04
N ASN A 78 -1.12 -19.47 14.66
CA ASN A 78 -0.20 -18.83 15.62
C ASN A 78 0.43 -17.51 15.14
N ASP A 79 -0.01 -16.94 14.00
CA ASP A 79 0.60 -15.72 13.48
C ASP A 79 -0.11 -14.43 13.99
N PRO A 80 0.60 -13.51 14.68
CA PRO A 80 0.03 -12.25 15.14
C PRO A 80 -0.47 -11.33 14.00
N SER A 81 0.05 -11.46 12.79
CA SER A 81 -0.35 -10.71 11.59
C SER A 81 -1.83 -10.90 11.23
N ARG A 82 -2.47 -11.99 11.70
CA ARG A 82 -3.92 -12.23 11.62
C ARG A 82 -4.75 -11.01 12.00
N ARG A 83 -4.33 -10.27 13.04
CA ARG A 83 -5.10 -9.16 13.61
C ARG A 83 -4.61 -7.80 13.13
N TRP A 84 -3.47 -7.76 12.44
CA TRP A 84 -2.81 -6.55 12.02
C TRP A 84 -3.32 -6.09 10.67
N THR A 85 -3.46 -4.78 10.55
CA THR A 85 -3.68 -4.10 9.27
C THR A 85 -2.48 -4.29 8.35
N HIS A 86 -2.67 -4.10 7.05
CA HIS A 86 -1.54 -4.20 6.13
C HIS A 86 -0.43 -3.22 6.49
N TRP A 87 -0.77 -2.00 6.91
CA TRP A 87 0.18 -0.99 7.41
C TRP A 87 1.02 -1.50 8.58
N GLU A 88 0.42 -2.17 9.56
CA GLU A 88 1.12 -2.70 10.72
C GLU A 88 2.08 -3.84 10.34
N GLN A 89 1.77 -4.59 9.28
CA GLN A 89 2.59 -5.68 8.77
C GLN A 89 3.82 -5.23 7.95
N ILE A 90 3.88 -3.98 7.49
CA ILE A 90 5.01 -3.45 6.70
C ILE A 90 6.27 -3.41 7.58
N ASP A 91 7.37 -3.96 7.07
CA ASP A 91 8.68 -3.95 7.73
C ASP A 91 8.63 -4.36 9.21
N ASP A 92 7.83 -5.40 9.53
CA ASP A 92 7.61 -5.91 10.89
C ASP A 92 7.19 -4.84 11.93
N GLY A 93 6.49 -3.79 11.49
CA GLY A 93 6.04 -2.71 12.38
C GLY A 93 7.11 -1.65 12.68
N VAL A 94 8.32 -1.78 12.12
CA VAL A 94 9.40 -0.80 12.31
C VAL A 94 8.96 0.53 11.71
N GLN A 95 9.00 1.59 12.53
CA GLN A 95 8.57 2.92 12.12
C GLN A 95 9.65 3.62 11.29
N MET A 96 9.24 4.60 10.48
CA MET A 96 10.15 5.49 9.74
C MET A 96 11.12 4.80 8.78
N THR A 97 10.78 3.59 8.32
CA THR A 97 11.47 2.93 7.21
C THR A 97 11.24 3.67 5.89
N THR A 98 12.07 3.39 4.90
CA THR A 98 11.98 4.01 3.56
C THR A 98 10.60 3.78 2.93
N THR A 99 10.07 2.57 3.00
CA THR A 99 8.74 2.21 2.47
C THR A 99 7.62 2.97 3.19
N ARG A 100 7.64 2.99 4.53
CA ARG A 100 6.62 3.72 5.30
C ARG A 100 6.69 5.23 5.06
N LYS A 101 7.89 5.81 5.00
CA LYS A 101 8.07 7.24 4.68
C LYS A 101 7.49 7.58 3.30
N PHE A 102 7.74 6.74 2.31
CA PHE A 102 7.17 6.91 0.97
C PHE A 102 5.64 6.87 1.01
N LEU A 103 5.06 5.81 1.59
CA LEU A 103 3.61 5.65 1.70
C LEU A 103 2.93 6.76 2.53
N THR A 104 3.64 7.34 3.51
CA THR A 104 3.14 8.52 4.23
C THR A 104 3.25 9.80 3.38
N ALA A 105 4.32 9.98 2.62
CA ALA A 105 4.56 11.20 1.85
C ALA A 105 3.63 11.35 0.65
N VAL A 106 3.30 10.27 -0.05
CA VAL A 106 2.49 10.34 -1.28
C VAL A 106 1.11 10.99 -1.07
N PRO A 107 0.25 10.57 -0.13
CA PRO A 107 -1.06 11.20 0.07
C PRO A 107 -0.98 12.66 0.56
N ILE A 108 0.18 13.10 1.06
CA ILE A 108 0.42 14.50 1.50
C ILE A 108 0.78 15.39 0.30
N VAL A 109 1.53 14.84 -0.67
CA VAL A 109 2.01 15.57 -1.85
C VAL A 109 0.97 15.58 -2.97
N LEU A 110 0.20 14.51 -3.09
CA LEU A 110 -0.92 14.39 -4.02
C LEU A 110 -2.06 15.34 -3.63
#